data_AF-A0A940CSS1-F1
#
_entry.id   AF-A0A940CSS1-F1
#
_cell.length_a   1.000
_cell.length_b   1.000
_cell.length_c   1.000
_cell.angle_alpha   90.00
_cell.angle_beta   90.00
_cell.angle_gamma   90.00
#
_symmetry.space_group_name_H-M   'P 1'
#
loop_
_entity.id
_entity.type
_entity.pdbx_description
1 polymer ?
#
loop_
_entity_poly.entity_id
_entity_poly.type
_entity_poly.pdbx_seq_one_letter_code
_entity_poly.pdbx_strand_id
1 'polypeptide(L)'
;MVSLKFLLLRILILPIFPAFAWGPFTHPVISKKALEKAENELAEGNKNINRDLVERIKKHEEVFLFASNSADAISVYHILSGGLAVYDYAHNHIPDNPCGKPEFGYKLIHEYLKQSENGKSEYTYDEKDLAVACGWLSHQLADWYTQYPAVDTEGELLPDPLSDADGVTSFFGYANSHRVLGPDYHPVILERCTLADHALVELFHDMLILEEHYSIVKNNRVELFNIYYTPSGKSYNLLTQTSEQYRGIVSRIPCEDILELRNNFNFIINGIHLFIELLKMLQPSMIKTVYRSLDPRYTGKPDYIVLSINRVVEGLFQKSYDEIAKLAQSSLTCELPTEDHRRIKARNITRAGTILFGAAYQLGKTLSHEAILPLINDKDSLNIKLLWGAIDLRFNFIKHMLRYFIANKLPQLTSSNLPMAALLGFLGELLKGKHDTFEGPRREFRKYLKPLITLPGPADIDDVILMRRMIERGLITVKITPATYRTNPTAPLSKQLDPDTLKFRINGYHVSDLPERYELKLDWDNSELIINCRIRKPLCPGYHHIYIEIQDHSGIRSQPLEMEIHIINKQPS
;
A
#
# COMPACT_ATOMS: atom_id res chain seq x y z
N MET A 1 -18.56 7.22 -32.13
CA MET A 1 -17.69 6.04 -32.33
C MET A 1 -16.42 6.22 -31.53
N VAL A 2 -16.22 5.43 -30.47
CA VAL A 2 -14.97 5.45 -29.70
C VAL A 2 -13.89 4.81 -30.56
N SER A 3 -12.84 5.56 -30.87
CA SER A 3 -11.72 5.09 -31.69
C SER A 3 -11.09 3.84 -31.08
N LEU A 4 -10.79 2.82 -31.90
CA LEU A 4 -10.05 1.61 -31.51
C LEU A 4 -8.73 1.95 -30.78
N LYS A 5 -8.14 3.11 -31.10
CA LYS A 5 -6.98 3.66 -30.38
C LYS A 5 -7.30 3.96 -28.91
N PHE A 6 -8.46 4.53 -28.60
CA PHE A 6 -8.92 4.85 -27.24
C PHE A 6 -9.27 3.59 -26.43
N LEU A 7 -9.80 2.55 -27.08
CA LEU A 7 -10.11 1.27 -26.44
C LEU A 7 -8.82 0.51 -26.09
N LEU A 8 -7.87 0.40 -27.02
CA LEU A 8 -6.54 -0.17 -26.77
C LEU A 8 -5.78 0.63 -25.69
N LEU A 9 -5.96 1.96 -25.66
CA LEU A 9 -5.40 2.82 -24.62
C LEU A 9 -5.99 2.56 -23.23
N ARG A 10 -7.31 2.33 -23.17
CA ARG A 10 -8.01 2.00 -21.94
C ARG A 10 -7.67 0.59 -21.44
N ILE A 11 -7.34 -0.33 -22.35
CA ILE A 11 -6.97 -1.71 -22.03
C ILE A 11 -5.48 -1.82 -21.65
N LEU A 12 -4.59 -1.04 -22.29
CA LEU A 12 -3.14 -1.13 -22.09
C LEU A 12 -2.57 -0.14 -21.07
N ILE A 13 -3.28 0.91 -20.65
CA ILE A 13 -2.72 1.97 -19.78
C ILE A 13 -3.57 2.24 -18.54
N LEU A 14 -4.90 2.16 -18.64
CA LEU A 14 -5.79 2.48 -17.52
C LEU A 14 -5.84 1.44 -16.38
N PRO A 15 -5.56 0.14 -16.60
CA PRO A 15 -5.35 -0.78 -15.50
C PRO A 15 -4.01 -0.51 -14.77
N ILE A 16 -3.12 0.30 -15.33
CA ILE A 16 -1.71 0.30 -14.94
C ILE A 16 -1.36 1.25 -13.76
N PHE A 17 -2.25 2.12 -13.25
CA PHE A 17 -1.87 3.00 -12.13
C PHE A 17 -3.07 3.45 -11.27
N PRO A 18 -3.03 3.47 -9.91
CA PRO A 18 -1.98 3.10 -8.95
C PRO A 18 -2.51 2.38 -7.66
N ALA A 19 -1.60 2.33 -6.69
CA ALA A 19 -1.60 1.66 -5.38
C ALA A 19 -1.27 0.16 -5.52
N PHE A 20 -0.30 -0.29 -4.76
CA PHE A 20 0.20 -1.66 -4.68
C PHE A 20 0.35 -1.91 -3.17
N ALA A 21 0.21 -3.16 -2.77
CA ALA A 21 0.43 -3.61 -1.41
C ALA A 21 1.01 -5.02 -1.52
N TRP A 22 2.29 -5.13 -1.27
CA TRP A 22 3.18 -6.28 -1.39
C TRP A 22 3.34 -6.91 -2.77
N GLY A 23 4.61 -7.17 -3.05
CA GLY A 23 5.09 -7.79 -4.27
C GLY A 23 5.27 -9.29 -4.05
N PRO A 24 4.64 -10.17 -4.85
CA PRO A 24 4.61 -11.60 -4.57
C PRO A 24 5.94 -12.30 -4.80
N PHE A 25 6.97 -11.62 -5.30
CA PHE A 25 8.27 -12.22 -5.61
C PHE A 25 9.27 -12.08 -4.46
N THR A 26 9.15 -11.03 -3.66
CA THR A 26 10.10 -10.72 -2.59
C THR A 26 10.00 -11.67 -1.40
N HIS A 27 8.78 -11.99 -0.92
CA HIS A 27 8.59 -12.89 0.23
C HIS A 27 9.14 -14.31 0.06
N PRO A 28 8.94 -14.98 -1.09
CA PRO A 28 9.54 -16.30 -1.30
C PRO A 28 11.07 -16.29 -1.18
N VAL A 29 11.73 -15.21 -1.63
CA VAL A 29 13.19 -15.08 -1.49
C VAL A 29 13.61 -14.83 -0.04
N ILE A 30 12.90 -13.96 0.68
CA ILE A 30 13.17 -13.75 2.12
C ILE A 30 13.02 -15.07 2.88
N SER A 31 11.92 -15.79 2.66
CA SER A 31 11.64 -17.07 3.32
C SER A 31 12.70 -18.12 3.00
N LYS A 32 13.08 -18.24 1.72
CA LYS A 32 14.15 -19.15 1.30
C LYS A 32 15.48 -18.82 2.00
N LYS A 33 15.92 -17.56 1.94
CA LYS A 33 17.18 -17.13 2.55
C LYS A 33 17.16 -17.27 4.07
N ALA A 34 16.01 -17.07 4.72
CA ALA A 34 15.86 -17.30 6.15
C ALA A 34 15.98 -18.79 6.52
N LEU A 35 15.39 -19.69 5.73
CA LEU A 35 15.57 -21.14 5.91
C LEU A 35 17.04 -21.54 5.72
N GLU A 36 17.67 -21.11 4.61
CA GLU A 36 19.09 -21.38 4.33
C GLU A 36 19.99 -20.86 5.47
N LYS A 37 19.68 -19.66 6.00
CA LYS A 37 20.41 -19.11 7.15
C LYS A 37 20.22 -19.95 8.41
N ALA A 38 19.00 -20.37 8.73
CA ALA A 38 18.73 -21.23 9.89
C ALA A 38 19.43 -22.60 9.77
N GLU A 39 19.51 -23.17 8.56
CA GLU A 39 20.26 -24.40 8.30
C GLU A 39 21.76 -24.23 8.53
N ASN A 40 22.33 -23.13 8.05
CA ASN A 40 23.75 -22.82 8.25
C ASN A 40 24.05 -22.64 9.75
N GLU A 41 23.21 -21.90 10.48
CA GLU A 41 23.37 -21.74 11.93
C GLU A 41 23.28 -23.07 12.68
N LEU A 42 22.39 -23.99 12.26
CA LEU A 42 22.34 -25.36 12.81
C LEU A 42 23.61 -26.16 12.52
N ALA A 43 24.16 -26.05 11.31
CA ALA A 43 25.40 -26.71 10.92
C ALA A 43 26.61 -26.18 11.70
N GLU A 44 26.61 -24.89 12.05
CA GLU A 44 27.60 -24.24 12.92
C GLU A 44 27.39 -24.56 14.42
N GLY A 45 26.32 -25.29 14.76
CA GLY A 45 26.05 -25.74 16.13
C GLY A 45 25.27 -24.76 16.99
N ASN A 46 24.60 -23.75 16.40
CA ASN A 46 23.70 -22.86 17.12
C ASN A 46 22.49 -23.65 17.67
N LYS A 47 22.47 -23.87 18.98
CA LYS A 47 21.40 -24.61 19.67
C LYS A 47 20.10 -23.81 19.84
N ASN A 48 20.13 -22.51 19.56
CA ASN A 48 18.93 -21.66 19.66
C ASN A 48 17.97 -21.86 18.48
N ILE A 49 18.45 -22.44 17.37
CA ILE A 49 17.58 -22.76 16.22
C ILE A 49 16.78 -24.03 16.52
N ASN A 50 15.47 -23.97 16.27
CA ASN A 50 14.54 -25.08 16.38
C ASN A 50 14.79 -26.08 15.24
N ARG A 51 15.65 -27.07 15.51
CA ARG A 51 16.03 -28.12 14.57
C ARG A 51 14.83 -28.88 14.00
N ASP A 52 13.89 -29.27 14.85
CA ASP A 52 12.71 -30.04 14.41
C ASP A 52 11.89 -29.23 13.39
N LEU A 53 11.62 -27.96 13.69
CA LEU A 53 10.88 -27.09 12.77
C LEU A 53 11.59 -26.93 11.42
N VAL A 54 12.91 -26.72 11.42
CA VAL A 54 13.71 -26.64 10.19
C VAL A 54 13.61 -27.94 9.40
N GLU A 55 13.82 -29.11 10.03
CA GLU A 55 13.75 -30.42 9.37
C GLU A 55 12.38 -30.69 8.74
N ARG A 56 11.29 -30.28 9.41
CA ARG A 56 9.92 -30.46 8.92
C ARG A 56 9.61 -29.52 7.75
N ILE A 57 10.02 -28.25 7.84
CA ILE A 57 9.87 -27.29 6.74
C ILE A 57 10.65 -27.73 5.51
N LYS A 58 11.88 -28.24 5.67
CA LYS A 58 12.70 -28.72 4.54
C LYS A 58 12.04 -29.81 3.71
N LYS A 59 11.26 -30.70 4.32
CA LYS A 59 10.51 -31.74 3.58
C LYS A 59 9.49 -31.15 2.61
N HIS A 60 9.01 -29.94 2.90
CA HIS A 60 8.02 -29.21 2.12
C HIS A 60 8.54 -27.80 1.80
N GLU A 61 9.84 -27.68 1.48
CA GLU A 61 10.52 -26.38 1.27
C GLU A 61 9.72 -25.49 0.32
N GLU A 62 9.39 -26.00 -0.86
CA GLU A 62 8.65 -25.25 -1.88
C GLU A 62 7.28 -24.73 -1.38
N VAL A 63 6.61 -25.51 -0.52
CA VAL A 63 5.33 -25.11 0.09
C VAL A 63 5.54 -23.95 1.06
N PHE A 64 6.56 -24.03 1.92
CA PHE A 64 6.92 -22.96 2.85
C PHE A 64 7.25 -21.66 2.11
N LEU A 65 8.06 -21.74 1.04
CA LEU A 65 8.45 -20.58 0.24
C LEU A 65 7.23 -19.87 -0.35
N PHE A 66 6.36 -20.59 -1.05
CA PHE A 66 5.22 -19.98 -1.74
C PHE A 66 4.02 -19.72 -0.83
N ALA A 67 4.00 -20.29 0.38
CA ALA A 67 3.07 -19.88 1.42
C ALA A 67 3.42 -18.54 2.07
N SER A 68 4.61 -18.00 1.82
CA SER A 68 4.91 -16.62 2.21
C SER A 68 4.14 -15.56 1.41
N ASN A 69 3.37 -15.98 0.40
CA ASN A 69 2.39 -15.17 -0.31
C ASN A 69 0.96 -15.31 0.28
N SER A 70 0.72 -16.24 1.21
CA SER A 70 -0.63 -16.60 1.65
C SER A 70 -1.34 -15.49 2.41
N ALA A 71 -0.61 -14.72 3.22
CA ALA A 71 -1.17 -13.63 4.00
C ALA A 71 -1.75 -12.55 3.07
N ASP A 72 -1.04 -12.18 1.99
CA ASP A 72 -1.53 -11.21 1.02
C ASP A 72 -2.78 -11.65 0.27
N ALA A 73 -3.00 -12.96 0.12
CA ALA A 73 -4.23 -13.47 -0.48
C ALA A 73 -5.48 -13.01 0.30
N ILE A 74 -5.35 -12.83 1.62
CA ILE A 74 -6.41 -12.27 2.47
C ILE A 74 -6.63 -10.78 2.20
N SER A 75 -5.54 -10.01 2.13
CA SER A 75 -5.59 -8.59 1.81
C SER A 75 -6.18 -8.33 0.42
N VAL A 76 -6.04 -9.26 -0.52
CA VAL A 76 -6.66 -9.18 -1.84
C VAL A 76 -8.18 -9.32 -1.80
N TYR A 77 -8.74 -10.07 -0.85
CA TYR A 77 -10.18 -10.15 -0.69
C TYR A 77 -10.79 -8.77 -0.39
N HIS A 78 -10.13 -7.98 0.46
CA HIS A 78 -10.53 -6.59 0.74
C HIS A 78 -10.63 -5.74 -0.53
N ILE A 79 -9.69 -5.95 -1.46
CA ILE A 79 -9.63 -5.19 -2.72
C ILE A 79 -10.72 -5.62 -3.69
N LEU A 80 -10.89 -6.93 -3.88
CA LEU A 80 -11.83 -7.47 -4.88
C LEU A 80 -13.30 -7.41 -4.42
N SER A 81 -13.55 -7.38 -3.11
CA SER A 81 -14.90 -7.26 -2.51
C SER A 81 -15.42 -5.82 -2.41
N GLY A 82 -14.73 -4.84 -2.99
CA GLY A 82 -15.17 -3.44 -2.96
C GLY A 82 -14.83 -2.69 -1.67
N GLY A 83 -13.75 -3.08 -0.98
CA GLY A 83 -13.21 -2.35 0.17
C GLY A 83 -13.60 -2.93 1.54
N LEU A 84 -14.16 -4.14 1.59
CA LEU A 84 -14.54 -4.79 2.85
C LEU A 84 -13.32 -5.46 3.50
N ALA A 85 -12.70 -4.77 4.46
CA ALA A 85 -11.52 -5.23 5.21
C ALA A 85 -11.85 -6.28 6.29
N VAL A 86 -12.59 -7.33 5.91
CA VAL A 86 -13.22 -8.29 6.82
C VAL A 86 -12.19 -9.25 7.45
N TYR A 87 -11.08 -9.50 6.75
CA TYR A 87 -10.06 -10.47 7.15
C TYR A 87 -8.67 -9.85 7.40
N ASP A 88 -8.50 -8.52 7.25
CA ASP A 88 -7.19 -7.82 7.39
C ASP A 88 -6.47 -8.16 8.71
N TYR A 89 -7.21 -8.52 9.77
CA TYR A 89 -6.64 -8.94 11.06
C TYR A 89 -5.71 -10.17 10.96
N ALA A 90 -5.84 -10.97 9.89
CA ALA A 90 -5.00 -12.13 9.63
C ALA A 90 -3.73 -11.80 8.83
N HIS A 91 -3.62 -10.58 8.25
CA HIS A 91 -2.46 -10.11 7.49
C HIS A 91 -1.36 -9.58 8.41
N ASN A 92 -1.60 -8.53 9.18
CA ASN A 92 -0.77 -8.09 10.31
C ASN A 92 -1.72 -7.56 11.40
N HIS A 93 -1.44 -7.86 12.67
CA HIS A 93 -2.37 -7.64 13.78
C HIS A 93 -2.90 -6.20 13.81
N ILE A 94 -4.21 -6.05 13.98
CA ILE A 94 -4.84 -4.75 14.23
C ILE A 94 -4.88 -4.57 15.76
N PRO A 95 -4.27 -3.52 16.34
CA PRO A 95 -3.77 -2.32 15.67
C PRO A 95 -2.38 -2.46 15.01
N ASP A 96 -2.31 -1.90 13.82
CA ASP A 96 -1.16 -1.80 12.90
C ASP A 96 -0.12 -0.80 13.46
N ASN A 97 0.73 -1.24 14.38
CA ASN A 97 1.73 -0.41 15.04
C ASN A 97 3.07 -1.15 15.24
N PRO A 98 4.18 -0.45 15.52
CA PRO A 98 5.50 -1.09 15.66
C PRO A 98 5.62 -2.15 16.76
N CYS A 99 4.78 -2.06 17.79
CA CYS A 99 4.69 -3.04 18.88
C CYS A 99 3.73 -4.20 18.58
N GLY A 100 3.03 -4.17 17.45
CA GLY A 100 2.14 -5.22 16.98
C GLY A 100 2.89 -6.55 16.79
N LYS A 101 2.28 -7.64 17.24
CA LYS A 101 2.83 -9.00 17.08
C LYS A 101 2.07 -9.72 15.97
N PRO A 102 2.72 -10.57 15.16
CA PRO A 102 2.05 -11.39 14.15
C PRO A 102 1.30 -12.57 14.81
N GLU A 103 0.33 -12.26 15.67
CA GLU A 103 -0.40 -13.21 16.52
C GLU A 103 -1.08 -14.31 15.69
N PHE A 104 -1.67 -13.94 14.56
CA PHE A 104 -2.39 -14.88 13.70
C PHE A 104 -1.49 -15.99 13.15
N GLY A 105 -0.29 -15.66 12.67
CA GLY A 105 0.71 -16.63 12.21
C GLY A 105 1.16 -17.57 13.32
N TYR A 106 1.40 -17.05 14.53
CA TYR A 106 1.71 -17.90 15.69
C TYR A 106 0.54 -18.83 16.05
N LYS A 107 -0.70 -18.36 15.98
CA LYS A 107 -1.89 -19.18 16.22
C LYS A 107 -2.07 -20.29 15.20
N LEU A 108 -1.77 -20.05 13.92
CA LEU A 108 -1.81 -21.08 12.88
C LEU A 108 -0.88 -22.24 13.23
N ILE A 109 0.37 -21.94 13.60
CA ILE A 109 1.35 -22.95 14.00
C ILE A 109 0.90 -23.65 15.30
N HIS A 110 0.44 -22.89 16.28
CA HIS A 110 0.00 -23.45 17.56
C HIS A 110 -1.22 -24.38 17.40
N GLU A 111 -2.23 -24.00 16.61
CA GLU A 111 -3.40 -24.84 16.34
C GLU A 111 -3.00 -26.12 15.62
N TYR A 112 -2.08 -26.05 14.66
CA TYR A 112 -1.54 -27.23 13.99
C TYR A 112 -0.90 -28.21 15.00
N LEU A 113 -0.01 -27.70 15.87
CA LEU A 113 0.70 -28.53 16.86
C LEU A 113 -0.27 -29.15 17.87
N LYS A 114 -1.22 -28.35 18.36
CA LYS A 114 -2.24 -28.80 19.31
C LYS A 114 -3.05 -29.97 18.74
N GLN A 115 -3.41 -29.95 17.46
CA GLN A 115 -4.15 -31.06 16.85
C GLN A 115 -3.25 -32.28 16.62
N SER A 116 -1.99 -32.07 16.25
CA SER A 116 -1.02 -33.15 16.06
C SER A 116 -0.70 -33.90 17.35
N GLU A 117 -0.67 -33.22 18.50
CA GLU A 117 -0.30 -33.81 19.79
C GLU A 117 -1.48 -34.48 20.51
N ASN A 118 -2.70 -33.98 20.32
CA ASN A 118 -3.85 -34.44 21.12
C ASN A 118 -4.46 -35.76 20.66
N GLY A 119 -4.08 -36.31 19.49
CA GLY A 119 -4.40 -37.68 19.03
C GLY A 119 -5.89 -38.09 19.02
N LYS A 120 -6.81 -37.17 19.34
CA LYS A 120 -8.23 -37.38 19.62
C LYS A 120 -9.15 -36.47 18.79
N SER A 121 -8.58 -35.72 17.84
CA SER A 121 -9.39 -34.97 16.89
C SER A 121 -9.98 -35.90 15.84
N GLU A 122 -11.14 -35.55 15.31
CA GLU A 122 -11.75 -36.24 14.17
C GLU A 122 -10.87 -36.17 12.89
N TYR A 123 -9.75 -35.44 12.96
CA TYR A 123 -8.92 -35.12 11.83
C TYR A 123 -7.48 -34.75 12.17
N THR A 124 -6.56 -35.06 11.27
CA THR A 124 -5.15 -34.66 11.35
C THR A 124 -4.78 -33.80 10.15
N TYR A 125 -4.04 -32.72 10.39
CA TYR A 125 -3.55 -31.86 9.32
C TYR A 125 -2.31 -32.48 8.67
N ASP A 126 -2.18 -32.29 7.36
CA ASP A 126 -0.98 -32.67 6.62
C ASP A 126 0.19 -31.79 7.09
N GLU A 127 1.41 -32.32 7.14
CA GLU A 127 2.61 -31.55 7.44
C GLU A 127 2.82 -30.36 6.48
N LYS A 128 2.26 -30.42 5.26
CA LYS A 128 2.17 -29.27 4.36
C LYS A 128 1.46 -28.07 4.98
N ASP A 129 0.41 -28.25 5.79
CA ASP A 129 -0.28 -27.13 6.43
C ASP A 129 0.60 -26.45 7.48
N LEU A 130 1.52 -27.17 8.13
CA LEU A 130 2.53 -26.56 8.98
C LEU A 130 3.49 -25.70 8.15
N ALA A 131 3.94 -26.21 7.01
CA ALA A 131 4.79 -25.42 6.09
C ALA A 131 4.04 -24.15 5.62
N VAL A 132 2.74 -24.26 5.33
CA VAL A 132 1.91 -23.09 5.00
C VAL A 132 1.80 -22.11 6.18
N ALA A 133 1.53 -22.59 7.39
CA ALA A 133 1.46 -21.75 8.59
C ALA A 133 2.79 -21.03 8.88
N CYS A 134 3.92 -21.71 8.67
CA CYS A 134 5.24 -21.12 8.83
C CYS A 134 5.55 -20.09 7.73
N GLY A 135 5.14 -20.35 6.49
CA GLY A 135 5.25 -19.39 5.38
C GLY A 135 4.43 -18.13 5.65
N TRP A 136 3.20 -18.31 6.15
CA TRP A 136 2.35 -17.21 6.60
C TRP A 136 3.02 -16.36 7.67
N LEU A 137 3.54 -16.97 8.75
CA LEU A 137 4.23 -16.23 9.80
C LEU A 137 5.52 -15.55 9.28
N SER A 138 6.26 -16.21 8.37
CA SER A 138 7.44 -15.63 7.71
C SER A 138 7.09 -14.33 6.99
N HIS A 139 5.97 -14.30 6.26
CA HIS A 139 5.44 -13.09 5.64
C HIS A 139 5.24 -11.97 6.67
N GLN A 140 4.44 -12.23 7.72
CA GLN A 140 4.12 -11.20 8.72
C GLN A 140 5.35 -10.66 9.47
N LEU A 141 6.34 -11.53 9.70
CA LEU A 141 7.63 -11.13 10.28
C LEU A 141 8.46 -10.29 9.31
N ALA A 142 8.48 -10.67 8.02
CA ALA A 142 9.22 -9.96 6.98
C ALA A 142 8.67 -8.56 6.75
N ASP A 143 7.35 -8.40 6.84
CA ASP A 143 6.67 -7.12 6.71
C ASP A 143 7.16 -6.08 7.71
N TRP A 144 7.53 -6.52 8.90
CA TRP A 144 7.72 -5.61 10.00
C TRP A 144 8.73 -4.49 9.70
N TYR A 145 9.88 -4.83 9.12
CA TYR A 145 10.97 -3.88 8.85
C TYR A 145 10.67 -2.89 7.74
N THR A 146 9.75 -3.22 6.84
CA THR A 146 9.39 -2.30 5.77
C THR A 146 8.22 -1.40 6.20
N GLN A 147 7.33 -1.85 7.09
CA GLN A 147 6.17 -1.05 7.50
C GLN A 147 6.40 -0.18 8.74
N TYR A 148 7.09 -0.71 9.75
CA TYR A 148 7.00 -0.14 11.10
C TYR A 148 8.21 0.58 11.68
N PRO A 149 9.47 0.23 11.37
CA PRO A 149 10.57 0.84 12.12
C PRO A 149 10.63 2.33 11.82
N ALA A 150 10.90 3.13 12.85
CA ALA A 150 11.10 4.56 12.66
C ALA A 150 12.39 4.82 11.86
N VAL A 151 12.26 5.63 10.82
CA VAL A 151 13.34 6.10 9.94
C VAL A 151 13.42 7.61 9.96
N ASP A 152 14.61 8.18 9.90
CA ASP A 152 14.79 9.63 9.85
C ASP A 152 14.49 10.21 8.46
N THR A 153 14.62 11.54 8.31
CA THR A 153 14.46 12.24 7.03
C THR A 153 15.43 11.79 5.95
N GLU A 154 16.59 11.21 6.32
CA GLU A 154 17.58 10.68 5.40
C GLU A 154 17.33 9.22 4.99
N GLY A 155 16.35 8.55 5.62
CA GLY A 155 16.02 7.14 5.38
C GLY A 155 16.88 6.17 6.18
N GLU A 156 17.59 6.64 7.21
CA GLU A 156 18.30 5.79 8.16
C GLU A 156 17.36 5.28 9.25
N LEU A 157 17.59 4.05 9.72
CA LEU A 157 16.90 3.53 10.89
C LEU A 157 17.30 4.33 12.14
N LEU A 158 16.31 4.71 12.94
CA LEU A 158 16.59 5.29 14.24
C LEU A 158 17.27 4.26 15.17
N PRO A 159 18.07 4.71 16.17
CA PRO A 159 18.73 3.81 17.12
C PRO A 159 17.77 2.87 17.85
N ASP A 160 16.56 3.35 18.16
CA ASP A 160 15.46 2.52 18.63
C ASP A 160 14.38 2.44 17.54
N PRO A 161 14.26 1.29 16.83
CA PRO A 161 13.31 1.12 15.74
C PRO A 161 11.86 1.02 16.24
N LEU A 162 11.63 0.89 17.55
CA LEU A 162 10.29 0.89 18.16
C LEU A 162 9.80 2.29 18.54
N SER A 163 10.64 3.32 18.37
CA SER A 163 10.27 4.70 18.66
C SER A 163 9.04 5.12 17.86
N ASP A 164 8.16 5.91 18.47
CA ASP A 164 7.09 6.56 17.75
C ASP A 164 7.68 7.53 16.70
N ALA A 165 7.12 7.48 15.49
CA ALA A 165 7.45 8.43 14.44
C ALA A 165 6.67 9.74 14.66
N ASP A 166 7.37 10.88 14.67
CA ASP A 166 6.73 12.20 14.85
C ASP A 166 6.11 12.75 13.56
N GLY A 167 6.38 12.08 12.42
CA GLY A 167 5.96 12.47 11.08
C GLY A 167 6.70 13.68 10.53
N VAL A 168 7.66 14.28 11.25
CA VAL A 168 8.37 15.51 10.88
C VAL A 168 9.85 15.24 10.69
N THR A 169 10.49 14.66 11.70
CA THR A 169 11.91 14.27 11.71
C THR A 169 12.10 12.77 11.62
N SER A 170 11.06 12.00 11.97
CA SER A 170 11.00 10.55 11.85
C SER A 170 9.68 10.07 11.26
N PHE A 171 9.73 8.97 10.53
CA PHE A 171 8.62 8.39 9.79
C PHE A 171 8.60 6.88 10.00
N PHE A 172 7.44 6.24 9.95
CA PHE A 172 7.42 4.78 9.89
C PHE A 172 7.93 4.29 8.54
N GLY A 173 8.70 3.20 8.56
CA GLY A 173 9.29 2.46 7.44
C GLY A 173 8.90 2.99 6.06
N TYR A 174 7.76 2.58 5.51
CA TYR A 174 7.38 2.91 4.14
C TYR A 174 7.22 4.39 3.79
N ALA A 175 6.96 5.26 4.76
CA ALA A 175 6.79 6.68 4.47
C ALA A 175 8.10 7.37 4.08
N ASN A 176 9.27 6.80 4.43
CA ASN A 176 10.56 7.40 4.06
C ASN A 176 11.77 6.45 3.90
N SER A 177 11.64 5.15 4.19
CA SER A 177 12.78 4.19 4.26
C SER A 177 13.50 3.98 2.94
N HIS A 178 12.76 3.90 1.84
CA HIS A 178 13.29 3.59 0.51
C HIS A 178 13.31 4.81 -0.42
N ARG A 179 12.79 5.95 0.07
CA ARG A 179 12.79 7.28 -0.56
C ARG A 179 12.35 7.27 -2.03
N VAL A 180 11.47 6.39 -2.50
CA VAL A 180 11.18 6.29 -3.95
C VAL A 180 10.68 7.64 -4.47
N LEU A 181 9.68 8.23 -3.81
CA LEU A 181 9.19 9.58 -4.08
C LEU A 181 10.03 10.68 -3.40
N GLY A 182 10.74 10.35 -2.31
CA GLY A 182 11.69 11.20 -1.58
C GLY A 182 11.10 11.95 -0.38
N PRO A 183 11.93 12.60 0.46
CA PRO A 183 11.51 13.24 1.72
C PRO A 183 11.12 14.72 1.61
N ASP A 184 11.10 15.31 0.42
CA ASP A 184 11.02 16.77 0.22
C ASP A 184 9.65 17.40 0.54
N TYR A 185 8.75 16.64 1.16
CA TYR A 185 7.34 16.96 1.29
C TYR A 185 6.93 17.10 2.76
N HIS A 186 5.92 17.94 2.98
CA HIS A 186 5.33 18.09 4.31
C HIS A 186 4.74 16.76 4.82
N PRO A 187 4.66 16.54 6.15
CA PRO A 187 4.17 15.29 6.75
C PRO A 187 2.80 14.86 6.22
N VAL A 188 1.88 15.83 6.15
CA VAL A 188 0.51 15.64 5.65
C VAL A 188 0.43 15.31 4.16
N ILE A 189 1.48 15.64 3.40
CA ILE A 189 1.62 15.24 1.99
C ILE A 189 2.18 13.83 1.90
N LEU A 190 3.21 13.52 2.70
CA LEU A 190 3.79 12.18 2.80
C LEU A 190 2.73 11.15 3.20
N GLU A 191 1.91 11.44 4.21
CA GLU A 191 0.80 10.58 4.65
C GLU A 191 -0.16 10.22 3.51
N ARG A 192 -0.45 11.17 2.62
CA ARG A 192 -1.31 10.95 1.43
C ARG A 192 -0.62 10.16 0.33
N CYS A 193 0.71 10.09 0.36
CA CYS A 193 1.54 9.38 -0.60
C CYS A 193 2.04 8.04 -0.06
N THR A 194 1.95 7.74 1.24
CA THR A 194 2.50 6.54 1.87
C THR A 194 2.10 5.26 1.15
N LEU A 195 0.82 5.05 0.87
CA LEU A 195 0.35 3.85 0.15
C LEU A 195 0.95 3.74 -1.26
N ALA A 196 1.21 4.86 -1.91
CA ALA A 196 1.79 4.86 -3.24
C ALA A 196 3.32 4.74 -3.23
N ASP A 197 4.00 5.25 -2.21
CA ASP A 197 5.44 5.05 -2.03
C ASP A 197 5.72 3.59 -1.69
N HIS A 198 5.03 3.06 -0.67
CA HIS A 198 4.99 1.63 -0.30
C HIS A 198 4.86 0.74 -1.54
N ALA A 199 3.84 1.01 -2.32
CA ALA A 199 3.56 0.29 -3.54
C ALA A 199 4.71 0.24 -4.56
N LEU A 200 5.35 1.38 -4.79
CA LEU A 200 6.44 1.50 -5.75
C LEU A 200 7.69 0.80 -5.25
N VAL A 201 7.97 0.89 -3.95
CA VAL A 201 9.08 0.19 -3.30
C VAL A 201 9.01 -1.30 -3.58
N GLU A 202 7.84 -1.89 -3.37
CA GLU A 202 7.65 -3.33 -3.54
C GLU A 202 7.73 -3.78 -4.99
N LEU A 203 7.10 -3.04 -5.91
CA LEU A 203 7.23 -3.31 -7.35
C LEU A 203 8.70 -3.29 -7.79
N PHE A 204 9.47 -2.34 -7.25
CA PHE A 204 10.87 -2.19 -7.58
C PHE A 204 11.74 -3.28 -6.94
N HIS A 205 11.45 -3.71 -5.71
CA HIS A 205 12.10 -4.89 -5.13
C HIS A 205 11.77 -6.16 -5.93
N ASP A 206 10.51 -6.40 -6.28
CA ASP A 206 10.12 -7.54 -7.11
C ASP A 206 10.84 -7.55 -8.46
N MET A 207 11.01 -6.39 -9.06
CA MET A 207 11.77 -6.25 -10.31
C MET A 207 13.24 -6.64 -10.14
N LEU A 208 13.88 -6.24 -9.04
CA LEU A 208 15.25 -6.67 -8.73
C LEU A 208 15.32 -8.17 -8.42
N ILE A 209 14.38 -8.67 -7.63
CA ILE A 209 14.29 -10.09 -7.28
C ILE A 209 14.08 -10.97 -8.50
N LEU A 210 13.20 -10.58 -9.44
CA LEU A 210 13.00 -11.32 -10.68
C LEU A 210 14.27 -11.37 -11.55
N GLU A 211 15.12 -10.34 -11.48
CA GLU A 211 16.39 -10.31 -12.21
C GLU A 211 17.47 -11.15 -11.52
N GLU A 212 17.63 -11.01 -10.20
CA GLU A 212 18.73 -11.62 -9.45
C GLU A 212 18.44 -13.06 -8.98
N HIS A 213 17.17 -13.39 -8.78
CA HIS A 213 16.72 -14.60 -8.10
C HIS A 213 15.65 -15.37 -8.89
N TYR A 214 15.62 -15.20 -10.22
CA TYR A 214 14.65 -15.85 -11.11
C TYR A 214 14.50 -17.36 -10.88
N SER A 215 15.59 -18.08 -10.58
CA SER A 215 15.55 -19.53 -10.34
C SER A 215 14.68 -19.93 -9.15
N ILE A 216 14.55 -19.07 -8.14
CA ILE A 216 13.73 -19.27 -6.94
C ILE A 216 12.26 -19.00 -7.28
N VAL A 217 12.00 -17.96 -8.07
CA VAL A 217 10.65 -17.41 -8.26
C VAL A 217 10.03 -17.71 -9.64
N LYS A 218 10.71 -18.48 -10.51
CA LYS A 218 10.18 -18.85 -11.84
C LYS A 218 8.82 -19.55 -11.79
N ASN A 219 8.56 -20.29 -10.71
CA ASN A 219 7.33 -21.06 -10.48
C ASN A 219 6.48 -20.42 -9.38
N ASN A 220 6.59 -19.10 -9.22
CA ASN A 220 5.92 -18.37 -8.16
C ASN A 220 4.41 -18.60 -8.20
N ARG A 221 3.85 -18.83 -7.02
CA ARG A 221 2.43 -19.10 -6.78
C ARG A 221 2.11 -18.78 -5.34
N VAL A 222 0.83 -18.85 -5.01
CA VAL A 222 0.40 -18.93 -3.61
C VAL A 222 0.08 -20.37 -3.24
N GLU A 223 0.64 -20.79 -2.11
CA GLU A 223 0.19 -22.00 -1.43
C GLU A 223 -0.83 -21.60 -0.35
N LEU A 224 -1.87 -22.39 -0.15
CA LEU A 224 -2.87 -22.15 0.90
C LEU A 224 -3.27 -23.48 1.52
N PHE A 225 -3.82 -23.42 2.73
CA PHE A 225 -4.21 -24.59 3.53
C PHE A 225 -5.10 -25.57 2.77
N ASN A 226 -4.93 -26.85 3.06
CA ASN A 226 -5.77 -27.90 2.51
C ASN A 226 -7.20 -27.83 3.05
N ILE A 227 -8.18 -28.15 2.21
CA ILE A 227 -9.56 -28.34 2.63
C ILE A 227 -9.75 -29.82 2.92
N TYR A 228 -10.23 -30.11 4.11
CA TYR A 228 -10.54 -31.46 4.56
C TYR A 228 -12.03 -31.60 4.83
N TYR A 229 -12.50 -32.84 4.91
CA TYR A 229 -13.91 -33.16 5.13
C TYR A 229 -14.04 -34.14 6.28
N THR A 230 -14.92 -33.81 7.22
CA THR A 230 -15.32 -34.72 8.30
C THR A 230 -16.16 -35.88 7.75
N PRO A 231 -16.34 -36.98 8.51
CA PRO A 231 -17.26 -38.06 8.10
C PRO A 231 -18.70 -37.58 7.85
N SER A 232 -19.13 -36.49 8.47
CA SER A 232 -20.44 -35.86 8.25
C SER A 232 -20.49 -34.93 7.02
N GLY A 233 -19.41 -34.83 6.24
CA GLY A 233 -19.32 -34.00 5.03
C GLY A 233 -19.06 -32.52 5.28
N LYS A 234 -18.84 -32.09 6.54
CA LYS A 234 -18.51 -30.70 6.87
C LYS A 234 -17.05 -30.43 6.51
N SER A 235 -16.81 -29.36 5.75
CA SER A 235 -15.46 -28.89 5.41
C SER A 235 -14.77 -28.19 6.59
N TYR A 236 -13.46 -28.37 6.70
CA TYR A 236 -12.60 -27.66 7.65
C TYR A 236 -11.20 -27.48 7.07
N ASN A 237 -10.46 -26.50 7.60
CA ASN A 237 -9.04 -26.29 7.35
C ASN A 237 -8.41 -25.53 8.53
N LEU A 238 -7.08 -25.46 8.57
CA LEU A 238 -6.33 -24.82 9.65
C LEU A 238 -6.63 -23.31 9.78
N LEU A 239 -6.79 -22.58 8.67
CA LEU A 239 -7.08 -21.15 8.66
C LEU A 239 -8.43 -20.83 9.29
N THR A 240 -9.47 -21.54 8.84
CA THR A 240 -10.83 -21.42 9.39
C THR A 240 -10.83 -21.74 10.87
N GLN A 241 -10.24 -22.86 11.27
CA GLN A 241 -10.18 -23.28 12.67
C GLN A 241 -9.44 -22.25 13.55
N THR A 242 -8.38 -21.65 13.03
CA THR A 242 -7.64 -20.59 13.71
C THR A 242 -8.48 -19.32 13.85
N SER A 243 -9.20 -18.91 12.79
CA SER A 243 -10.08 -17.74 12.84
C SER A 243 -11.26 -17.89 13.82
N GLU A 244 -11.76 -19.12 14.01
CA GLU A 244 -12.84 -19.42 14.96
C GLU A 244 -12.44 -19.20 16.42
N GLN A 245 -11.13 -19.22 16.73
CA GLN A 245 -10.65 -18.96 18.08
C GLN A 245 -10.98 -17.54 18.58
N TYR A 246 -11.26 -16.60 17.66
CA TYR A 246 -11.68 -15.25 17.99
C TYR A 246 -13.18 -15.11 18.30
N ARG A 247 -13.97 -16.20 18.17
CA ARG A 247 -15.35 -16.31 18.68
C ARG A 247 -16.29 -15.13 18.33
N GLY A 248 -16.17 -14.60 17.11
CA GLY A 248 -17.00 -13.49 16.62
C GLY A 248 -16.56 -12.09 17.03
N ILE A 249 -15.41 -11.92 17.71
CA ILE A 249 -14.75 -10.62 17.90
C ILE A 249 -14.30 -10.06 16.54
N VAL A 250 -13.80 -10.92 15.67
CA VAL A 250 -13.50 -10.65 14.26
C VAL A 250 -14.22 -11.65 13.38
N SER A 251 -14.33 -11.34 12.09
CA SER A 251 -15.00 -12.19 11.12
C SER A 251 -14.24 -13.49 10.89
N ARG A 252 -14.94 -14.62 11.02
CA ARG A 252 -14.46 -15.95 10.65
C ARG A 252 -14.06 -15.99 9.17
N ILE A 253 -12.96 -16.67 8.83
CA ILE A 253 -12.57 -16.98 7.45
C ILE A 253 -13.17 -18.34 7.03
N PRO A 254 -14.18 -18.38 6.14
CA PRO A 254 -14.83 -19.62 5.72
C PRO A 254 -13.91 -20.56 4.93
N CYS A 255 -14.26 -21.85 4.89
CA CYS A 255 -13.46 -22.85 4.17
C CYS A 255 -13.60 -22.72 2.66
N GLU A 256 -14.80 -22.33 2.23
CA GLU A 256 -15.19 -22.10 0.85
C GLU A 256 -14.35 -21.00 0.18
N ASP A 257 -13.86 -20.03 0.95
CA ASP A 257 -13.08 -18.91 0.42
C ASP A 257 -11.66 -19.32 -0.01
N ILE A 258 -11.11 -20.44 0.49
CA ILE A 258 -9.71 -20.86 0.23
C ILE A 258 -9.39 -20.96 -1.26
N LEU A 259 -10.28 -21.58 -2.06
CA LEU A 259 -10.05 -21.74 -3.50
C LEU A 259 -10.12 -20.41 -4.24
N GLU A 260 -11.05 -19.53 -3.85
CA GLU A 260 -11.18 -18.21 -4.43
C GLU A 260 -9.96 -17.35 -4.11
N LEU A 261 -9.54 -17.29 -2.84
CA LEU A 261 -8.33 -16.59 -2.39
C LEU A 261 -7.09 -17.07 -3.17
N ARG A 262 -6.92 -18.40 -3.28
CA ARG A 262 -5.82 -19.01 -4.03
C ARG A 262 -5.80 -18.58 -5.49
N ASN A 263 -6.94 -18.74 -6.17
CA ASN A 263 -7.04 -18.46 -7.60
C ASN A 263 -6.87 -16.97 -7.90
N ASN A 264 -7.54 -16.12 -7.12
CA ASN A 264 -7.46 -14.67 -7.28
C ASN A 264 -6.04 -14.17 -7.11
N PHE A 265 -5.34 -14.63 -6.07
CA PHE A 265 -3.95 -14.22 -5.84
C PHE A 265 -3.00 -14.75 -6.91
N ASN A 266 -3.15 -16.00 -7.37
CA ASN A 266 -2.35 -16.51 -8.49
C ASN A 266 -2.52 -15.69 -9.78
N PHE A 267 -3.74 -15.20 -10.07
CA PHE A 267 -3.92 -14.27 -11.20
C PHE A 267 -3.15 -12.97 -11.00
N ILE A 268 -3.09 -12.46 -9.78
CA ILE A 268 -2.31 -11.25 -9.47
C ILE A 268 -0.82 -11.53 -9.63
N ILE A 269 -0.28 -12.63 -9.10
CA ILE A 269 1.13 -13.02 -9.27
C ILE A 269 1.50 -13.01 -10.75
N ASN A 270 0.67 -13.66 -11.59
CA ASN A 270 0.86 -13.69 -13.03
C ASN A 270 0.77 -12.29 -13.67
N GLY A 271 -0.20 -11.48 -13.23
CA GLY A 271 -0.38 -10.10 -13.69
C GLY A 271 0.81 -9.21 -13.38
N ILE A 272 1.37 -9.29 -12.16
CA ILE A 272 2.55 -8.54 -11.74
C ILE A 272 3.78 -9.00 -12.52
N HIS A 273 3.98 -10.31 -12.72
CA HIS A 273 5.08 -10.83 -13.54
C HIS A 273 5.05 -10.25 -14.96
N LEU A 274 3.88 -10.36 -15.61
CA LEU A 274 3.66 -9.81 -16.95
C LEU A 274 3.90 -8.30 -16.98
N PHE A 275 3.45 -7.59 -15.95
CA PHE A 275 3.64 -6.16 -15.84
C PHE A 275 5.12 -5.77 -15.76
N ILE A 276 5.91 -6.43 -14.91
CA ILE A 276 7.35 -6.18 -14.77
C ILE A 276 8.07 -6.46 -16.09
N GLU A 277 7.77 -7.57 -16.77
CA GLU A 277 8.36 -7.89 -18.07
C GLU A 277 8.00 -6.85 -19.14
N LEU A 278 6.75 -6.37 -19.18
CA LEU A 278 6.36 -5.27 -20.06
C LEU A 278 7.13 -3.98 -19.75
N LEU A 279 7.31 -3.63 -18.47
CA LEU A 279 8.08 -2.46 -18.10
C LEU A 279 9.56 -2.60 -18.51
N LYS A 280 10.17 -3.77 -18.31
CA LYS A 280 11.54 -4.10 -18.76
C LYS A 280 11.69 -3.92 -20.26
N MET A 281 10.72 -4.37 -21.05
CA MET A 281 10.73 -4.14 -22.51
C MET A 281 10.59 -2.67 -22.90
N LEU A 282 9.69 -1.95 -22.24
CA LEU A 282 9.39 -0.54 -22.56
C LEU A 282 10.59 0.36 -22.22
N GLN A 283 11.25 0.07 -21.09
CA GLN A 283 12.45 0.75 -20.62
C GLN A 283 13.48 -0.24 -20.05
N PRO A 284 14.36 -0.81 -20.89
CA PRO A 284 15.37 -1.79 -20.43
C PRO A 284 16.38 -1.24 -19.41
N SER A 285 16.59 0.08 -19.40
CA SER A 285 17.50 0.72 -18.43
C SER A 285 16.88 0.92 -17.04
N MET A 286 15.59 0.62 -16.88
CA MET A 286 14.86 0.84 -15.64
C MET A 286 15.40 -0.02 -14.50
N ILE A 287 15.71 -1.31 -14.73
CA ILE A 287 16.32 -2.18 -13.71
C ILE A 287 17.59 -1.54 -13.14
N LYS A 288 18.46 -1.02 -14.02
CA LYS A 288 19.69 -0.34 -13.59
C LYS A 288 19.41 0.92 -12.76
N THR A 289 18.35 1.66 -13.12
CA THR A 289 17.90 2.85 -12.36
C THR A 289 17.40 2.44 -10.97
N VAL A 290 16.57 1.41 -10.91
CA VAL A 290 16.00 0.86 -9.67
C VAL A 290 17.13 0.35 -8.77
N TYR A 291 18.02 -0.47 -9.31
CA TYR A 291 19.17 -1.03 -8.61
C TYR A 291 20.03 0.07 -7.97
N ARG A 292 20.40 1.10 -8.72
CA ARG A 292 21.19 2.22 -8.19
C ARG A 292 20.46 3.10 -7.17
N SER A 293 19.13 3.04 -7.15
CA SER A 293 18.30 3.88 -6.28
C SER A 293 17.85 3.19 -5.00
N LEU A 294 17.83 1.85 -4.97
CA LEU A 294 17.36 1.06 -3.83
C LEU A 294 18.43 0.16 -3.22
N ASP A 295 19.40 -0.31 -4.00
CA ASP A 295 20.36 -1.30 -3.50
C ASP A 295 21.27 -0.69 -2.41
N PRO A 296 21.36 -1.31 -1.23
CA PRO A 296 22.12 -0.78 -0.09
C PRO A 296 23.61 -0.61 -0.40
N ARG A 297 24.18 -1.37 -1.35
CA ARG A 297 25.58 -1.23 -1.78
C ARG A 297 25.86 0.08 -2.51
N TYR A 298 24.83 0.67 -3.12
CA TYR A 298 24.93 1.95 -3.84
C TYR A 298 24.42 3.12 -3.01
N THR A 299 23.35 2.91 -2.26
CA THR A 299 22.70 3.97 -1.48
C THR A 299 23.36 4.17 -0.12
N GLY A 300 24.08 3.17 0.40
CA GLY A 300 24.61 3.14 1.77
C GLY A 300 23.52 2.98 2.84
N LYS A 301 22.27 2.72 2.43
CA LYS A 301 21.09 2.63 3.30
C LYS A 301 20.93 1.24 3.92
N PRO A 302 20.09 1.09 4.95
CA PRO A 302 19.80 -0.21 5.54
C PRO A 302 19.32 -1.23 4.49
N ASP A 303 19.83 -2.46 4.60
CA ASP A 303 19.37 -3.58 3.77
C ASP A 303 18.11 -4.18 4.40
N TYR A 304 16.95 -3.63 4.01
CA TYR A 304 15.65 -4.08 4.53
C TYR A 304 15.36 -5.55 4.23
N ILE A 305 15.88 -6.11 3.13
CA ILE A 305 15.73 -7.54 2.81
C ILE A 305 16.50 -8.39 3.82
N VAL A 306 17.76 -8.04 4.11
CA VAL A 306 18.57 -8.74 5.13
C VAL A 306 17.97 -8.58 6.53
N LEU A 307 17.46 -7.40 6.87
CA LEU A 307 16.78 -7.18 8.15
C LEU A 307 15.52 -8.05 8.28
N SER A 308 14.69 -8.13 7.23
CA SER A 308 13.53 -9.02 7.19
C SER A 308 13.93 -10.50 7.28
N ILE A 309 15.00 -10.94 6.62
CA ILE A 309 15.53 -12.31 6.75
C ILE A 309 15.91 -12.60 8.21
N ASN A 310 16.63 -11.69 8.86
CA ASN A 310 17.02 -11.84 10.27
C ASN A 310 15.78 -11.91 11.18
N ARG A 311 14.77 -11.07 10.93
CA ARG A 311 13.51 -11.06 11.67
C ARG A 311 12.77 -12.40 11.58
N VAL A 312 12.74 -13.02 10.40
CA VAL A 312 12.15 -14.35 10.20
C VAL A 312 12.94 -15.39 11.00
N VAL A 313 14.28 -15.36 10.95
CA VAL A 313 15.10 -16.29 11.74
C VAL A 313 14.82 -16.15 13.23
N GLU A 314 14.82 -14.94 13.77
CA GLU A 314 14.57 -14.66 15.20
C GLU A 314 13.13 -14.98 15.63
N GLY A 315 12.15 -14.64 14.78
CA GLY A 315 10.73 -14.71 15.08
C GLY A 315 10.08 -16.08 14.83
N LEU A 316 10.67 -16.90 13.95
CA LEU A 316 10.18 -18.24 13.60
C LEU A 316 11.19 -19.32 14.01
N PHE A 317 12.40 -19.30 13.43
CA PHE A 317 13.33 -20.42 13.55
C PHE A 317 14.05 -20.48 14.90
N GLN A 318 14.26 -19.36 15.59
CA GLN A 318 14.82 -19.33 16.95
C GLN A 318 13.76 -19.50 18.05
N LYS A 319 12.51 -19.79 17.68
CA LYS A 319 11.42 -20.00 18.64
C LYS A 319 11.17 -21.49 18.87
N SER A 320 11.18 -21.87 20.14
CA SER A 320 10.65 -23.16 20.58
C SER A 320 9.13 -23.23 20.37
N TYR A 321 8.58 -24.43 20.30
CA TYR A 321 7.12 -24.62 20.22
C TYR A 321 6.38 -24.03 21.43
N ASP A 322 6.99 -24.08 22.62
CA ASP A 322 6.44 -23.44 23.82
C ASP A 322 6.40 -21.91 23.71
N GLU A 323 7.43 -21.29 23.13
CA GLU A 323 7.42 -19.84 22.87
C GLU A 323 6.37 -19.47 21.82
N ILE A 324 6.25 -20.25 20.75
CA ILE A 324 5.20 -20.07 19.73
C ILE A 324 3.82 -20.16 20.37
N ALA A 325 3.59 -21.16 21.23
CA ALA A 325 2.33 -21.31 21.96
C ALA A 325 2.03 -20.10 22.87
N LYS A 326 3.04 -19.58 23.58
CA LYS A 326 2.89 -18.36 24.40
C LYS A 326 2.55 -17.14 23.55
N LEU A 327 3.21 -16.97 22.40
CA LEU A 327 2.95 -15.86 21.47
C LEU A 327 1.58 -15.97 20.80
N ALA A 328 1.08 -17.18 20.57
CA ALA A 328 -0.27 -17.44 20.07
C ALA A 328 -1.38 -17.13 21.10
N GLN A 329 -1.03 -17.07 22.39
CA GLN A 329 -1.97 -16.85 23.50
C GLN A 329 -2.05 -15.39 23.96
N SER A 330 -1.28 -14.47 23.37
CA SER A 330 -1.43 -13.04 23.66
C SER A 330 -2.76 -12.54 23.10
N SER A 331 -3.80 -12.58 23.92
CA SER A 331 -5.18 -12.40 23.52
C SER A 331 -5.47 -11.02 22.93
N LEU A 332 -6.30 -11.00 21.89
CA LEU A 332 -7.37 -10.00 21.73
C LEU A 332 -8.23 -10.00 23.01
N THR A 333 -7.72 -9.41 24.08
CA THR A 333 -8.53 -8.97 25.20
C THR A 333 -9.27 -7.76 24.69
N CYS A 334 -10.51 -7.98 24.24
CA CYS A 334 -11.43 -6.88 24.13
C CYS A 334 -11.74 -6.46 25.57
N GLU A 335 -10.90 -5.59 26.14
CA GLU A 335 -11.34 -4.78 27.26
C GLU A 335 -12.51 -3.98 26.72
N LEU A 336 -13.73 -4.40 27.09
CA LEU A 336 -14.91 -3.60 26.87
C LEU A 336 -14.59 -2.23 27.45
N PRO A 337 -14.57 -1.15 26.64
CA PRO A 337 -14.31 0.16 27.18
C PRO A 337 -15.33 0.42 28.28
N THR A 338 -14.85 0.80 29.46
CA THR A 338 -15.70 1.38 30.51
C THR A 338 -16.65 2.40 29.86
N GLU A 339 -17.90 2.45 30.32
CA GLU A 339 -19.06 3.03 29.61
C GLU A 339 -18.87 4.42 28.97
N ASP A 340 -17.85 5.17 29.37
CA ASP A 340 -17.48 6.50 28.87
C ASP A 340 -16.74 6.53 27.51
N HIS A 341 -16.37 5.38 26.93
CA HIS A 341 -15.58 5.30 25.69
C HIS A 341 -16.24 4.50 24.57
N ARG A 342 -17.58 4.51 24.47
CA ARG A 342 -18.30 4.02 23.27
C ARG A 342 -18.13 4.97 22.08
N ARG A 343 -16.89 5.17 21.63
CA ARG A 343 -16.61 5.73 20.31
C ARG A 343 -16.57 4.57 19.33
N ILE A 344 -17.73 4.18 18.81
CA ILE A 344 -17.82 3.31 17.63
C ILE A 344 -17.19 4.10 16.48
N LYS A 345 -15.91 3.83 16.19
CA LYS A 345 -15.25 4.38 15.02
C LYS A 345 -15.71 3.57 13.82
N ALA A 346 -16.74 4.05 13.12
CA ALA A 346 -17.07 3.51 11.81
C ALA A 346 -15.84 3.72 10.92
N ARG A 347 -15.20 2.62 10.49
CA ARG A 347 -14.15 2.68 9.48
C ARG A 347 -14.83 3.08 8.17
N ASN A 348 -14.46 4.23 7.61
CA ASN A 348 -14.85 4.54 6.25
C ASN A 348 -14.34 3.40 5.35
N ILE A 349 -15.24 2.80 4.55
CA ILE A 349 -14.95 1.77 3.53
C ILE A 349 -14.21 2.46 2.37
N THR A 350 -13.12 3.16 2.69
CA THR A 350 -12.36 4.03 1.80
C THR A 350 -10.87 3.76 1.87
N ARG A 351 -10.43 2.64 2.49
CA ARG A 351 -9.22 2.00 1.96
C ARG A 351 -9.63 1.58 0.56
N ALA A 352 -9.42 2.48 -0.39
CA ALA A 352 -9.60 2.19 -1.80
C ALA A 352 -8.65 1.03 -2.06
N GLY A 353 -9.23 -0.17 -2.14
CA GLY A 353 -8.51 -1.32 -2.63
C GLY A 353 -7.80 -0.87 -3.89
N THR A 354 -6.52 -1.16 -3.96
CA THR A 354 -5.69 -0.49 -4.94
C THR A 354 -6.16 -0.83 -6.35
N ILE A 355 -6.28 0.18 -7.23
CA ILE A 355 -6.80 -0.02 -8.60
C ILE A 355 -5.95 -1.06 -9.35
N LEU A 356 -4.68 -1.18 -8.98
CA LEU A 356 -3.75 -2.14 -9.55
C LEU A 356 -4.10 -3.60 -9.24
N PHE A 357 -4.36 -4.00 -8.00
CA PHE A 357 -4.68 -5.41 -7.73
C PHE A 357 -5.87 -5.89 -8.55
N GLY A 358 -6.88 -5.03 -8.72
CA GLY A 358 -7.97 -5.26 -9.67
C GLY A 358 -7.48 -5.39 -11.12
N ALA A 359 -6.56 -4.54 -11.56
CA ALA A 359 -5.96 -4.61 -12.89
C ALA A 359 -5.03 -5.80 -13.15
N ALA A 360 -4.10 -6.10 -12.22
CA ALA A 360 -3.21 -7.25 -12.25
C ALA A 360 -4.03 -8.54 -12.25
N TYR A 361 -5.09 -8.60 -11.43
CA TYR A 361 -6.08 -9.67 -11.48
C TYR A 361 -6.68 -9.81 -12.89
N GLN A 362 -7.20 -8.72 -13.48
CA GLN A 362 -7.78 -8.78 -14.83
C GLN A 362 -6.74 -9.18 -15.89
N LEU A 363 -5.50 -8.67 -15.81
CA LEU A 363 -4.41 -9.01 -16.72
C LEU A 363 -4.06 -10.49 -16.61
N GLY A 364 -3.71 -10.99 -15.42
CA GLY A 364 -3.30 -12.39 -15.25
C GLY A 364 -4.44 -13.39 -15.42
N LYS A 365 -5.70 -12.97 -15.23
CA LYS A 365 -6.88 -13.78 -15.59
C LYS A 365 -7.07 -13.89 -17.10
N THR A 366 -6.78 -12.82 -17.85
CA THR A 366 -7.03 -12.75 -19.30
C THR A 366 -5.86 -13.32 -20.10
N LEU A 367 -4.66 -13.24 -19.56
CA LEU A 367 -3.41 -13.44 -20.28
C LEU A 367 -2.50 -14.41 -19.52
N SER A 368 -2.11 -15.52 -20.15
CA SER A 368 -1.13 -16.43 -19.57
C SER A 368 0.29 -15.96 -19.88
N HIS A 369 1.17 -16.03 -18.87
CA HIS A 369 2.57 -15.64 -18.98
C HIS A 369 3.30 -16.44 -20.07
N GLU A 370 3.08 -17.76 -20.12
CA GLU A 370 3.69 -18.67 -21.10
C GLU A 370 3.29 -18.37 -22.54
N ALA A 371 2.07 -17.88 -22.79
CA ALA A 371 1.61 -17.52 -24.14
C ALA A 371 2.17 -16.18 -24.62
N ILE A 372 2.53 -15.29 -23.70
CA ILE A 372 2.94 -13.92 -24.02
C ILE A 372 4.45 -13.73 -23.98
N LEU A 373 5.18 -14.50 -23.18
CA LEU A 373 6.65 -14.46 -23.16
C LEU A 373 7.29 -14.59 -24.54
N PRO A 374 6.87 -15.52 -25.43
CA PRO A 374 7.41 -15.61 -26.79
C PRO A 374 7.11 -14.34 -27.60
N LEU A 375 5.92 -13.76 -27.43
CA LEU A 375 5.51 -12.54 -28.09
C LEU A 375 6.35 -11.34 -27.61
N ILE A 376 6.58 -11.25 -26.30
CA ILE A 376 7.42 -10.24 -25.66
C ILE A 376 8.89 -10.36 -26.12
N ASN A 377 9.43 -11.58 -26.17
CA ASN A 377 10.84 -11.82 -26.42
C ASN A 377 11.24 -11.80 -27.91
N ASP A 378 10.30 -12.12 -28.81
CA ASP A 378 10.53 -12.02 -30.25
C ASP A 378 10.09 -10.63 -30.75
N LYS A 379 11.10 -9.79 -31.05
CA LYS A 379 10.94 -8.43 -31.57
C LYS A 379 10.14 -8.35 -32.88
N ASP A 380 10.02 -9.46 -33.62
CA ASP A 380 9.34 -9.58 -34.90
C ASP A 380 7.98 -10.34 -34.81
N SER A 381 7.70 -11.02 -33.68
CA SER A 381 6.48 -11.83 -33.48
C SER A 381 5.22 -11.05 -33.12
N LEU A 382 5.34 -9.85 -32.56
CA LEU A 382 4.21 -9.02 -32.12
C LEU A 382 3.55 -8.25 -33.29
N ASN A 383 3.37 -8.93 -34.43
CA ASN A 383 2.38 -8.55 -35.43
C ASN A 383 1.02 -9.07 -34.94
N ILE A 384 0.40 -8.33 -34.02
CA ILE A 384 -0.98 -8.66 -33.60
C ILE A 384 -1.90 -8.33 -34.78
N LYS A 385 -2.17 -9.34 -35.60
CA LYS A 385 -3.18 -9.31 -36.67
C LYS A 385 -4.57 -9.30 -36.05
N LEU A 386 -4.96 -8.16 -35.50
CA LEU A 386 -6.34 -7.94 -35.05
C LEU A 386 -7.25 -7.81 -36.28
N LEU A 387 -8.44 -8.41 -36.20
CA LEU A 387 -9.45 -8.50 -37.27
C LEU A 387 -8.93 -9.21 -38.53
N TRP A 388 -8.66 -10.52 -38.44
CA TRP A 388 -8.44 -11.38 -39.61
C TRP A 388 -7.34 -10.84 -40.56
N GLY A 389 -6.30 -10.21 -40.03
CA GLY A 389 -5.17 -9.69 -40.81
C GLY A 389 -5.36 -8.31 -41.46
N ALA A 390 -6.43 -7.58 -41.15
CA ALA A 390 -6.68 -6.25 -41.72
C ALA A 390 -5.88 -5.11 -41.06
N ILE A 391 -5.44 -5.29 -39.81
CA ILE A 391 -4.72 -4.26 -39.06
C ILE A 391 -3.42 -4.86 -38.52
N ASP A 392 -2.30 -4.34 -39.03
CA ASP A 392 -0.95 -4.67 -38.57
C ASP A 392 -0.49 -3.61 -37.56
N LEU A 393 -0.80 -3.82 -36.28
CA LEU A 393 -0.40 -2.91 -35.21
C LEU A 393 1.04 -3.21 -34.80
N ARG A 394 1.99 -2.54 -35.46
CA ARG A 394 3.41 -2.65 -35.14
C ARG A 394 3.67 -2.29 -33.68
N PHE A 395 4.34 -3.15 -32.92
CA PHE A 395 4.68 -2.91 -31.51
C PHE A 395 5.47 -1.61 -31.29
N ASN A 396 6.36 -1.24 -32.21
CA ASN A 396 7.04 0.07 -32.19
C ASN A 396 6.06 1.25 -32.25
N PHE A 397 4.94 1.09 -32.97
CA PHE A 397 3.85 2.06 -33.01
C PHE A 397 3.09 2.09 -31.68
N ILE A 398 2.81 0.95 -31.04
CA ILE A 398 2.22 0.92 -29.69
C ILE A 398 3.16 1.59 -28.68
N LYS A 399 4.45 1.26 -28.69
CA LYS A 399 5.49 1.88 -27.85
C LYS A 399 5.58 3.39 -28.08
N HIS A 400 5.54 3.85 -29.33
CA HIS A 400 5.55 5.27 -29.67
C HIS A 400 4.24 5.97 -29.30
N MET A 401 3.09 5.33 -29.49
CA MET A 401 1.78 5.85 -29.11
C MET A 401 1.63 5.93 -27.58
N LEU A 402 2.13 4.94 -26.84
CA LEU A 402 2.18 4.90 -25.38
C LEU A 402 3.06 6.04 -24.85
N ARG A 403 4.28 6.17 -25.36
CA ARG A 403 5.21 7.27 -25.02
C ARG A 403 4.63 8.63 -25.37
N TYR A 404 4.04 8.78 -26.57
CA TYR A 404 3.39 10.01 -27.01
C TYR A 404 2.17 10.35 -26.16
N PHE A 405 1.36 9.36 -25.75
CA PHE A 405 0.19 9.59 -24.91
C PHE A 405 0.58 9.94 -23.46
N ILE A 406 1.53 9.21 -22.87
CA ILE A 406 2.12 9.52 -21.56
C ILE A 406 2.70 10.94 -21.57
N ALA A 407 3.38 11.33 -22.65
CA ALA A 407 3.96 12.68 -22.77
C ALA A 407 2.92 13.80 -22.96
N ASN A 408 1.82 13.56 -23.68
CA ASN A 408 0.95 14.64 -24.18
C ASN A 408 -0.50 14.64 -23.66
N LYS A 409 -1.01 13.52 -23.13
CA LYS A 409 -2.43 13.35 -22.77
C LYS A 409 -2.67 12.99 -21.31
N LEU A 410 -1.67 12.45 -20.63
CA LEU A 410 -1.69 12.18 -19.19
C LEU A 410 -2.01 13.43 -18.33
N PRO A 411 -1.51 14.65 -18.65
CA PRO A 411 -1.87 15.85 -17.90
C PRO A 411 -3.35 16.26 -18.00
N GLN A 412 -4.10 15.74 -18.98
CA GLN A 412 -5.52 16.08 -19.20
C GLN A 412 -6.49 15.15 -18.45
N LEU A 413 -6.02 14.00 -17.94
CA LEU A 413 -6.84 12.99 -17.25
C LEU A 413 -6.78 13.08 -15.71
N THR A 414 -6.05 14.06 -15.15
CA THR A 414 -5.52 14.05 -13.78
C THR A 414 -6.24 14.96 -12.79
N SER A 415 -7.52 15.30 -13.03
CA SER A 415 -8.20 16.35 -12.26
C SER A 415 -8.74 15.92 -10.89
N SER A 416 -8.91 14.63 -10.56
CA SER A 416 -9.75 14.24 -9.40
C SER A 416 -9.05 13.71 -8.13
N ASN A 417 -7.84 13.12 -8.17
CA ASN A 417 -7.21 12.52 -6.96
C ASN A 417 -5.77 13.03 -6.73
N LEU A 418 -5.47 13.44 -5.48
CA LEU A 418 -4.26 14.20 -5.11
C LEU A 418 -2.92 13.51 -5.46
N PRO A 419 -2.66 12.23 -5.16
CA PRO A 419 -1.37 11.63 -5.52
C PRO A 419 -1.33 11.13 -6.98
N MET A 420 -2.49 10.90 -7.60
CA MET A 420 -2.58 10.26 -8.93
C MET A 420 -1.79 11.00 -10.00
N ALA A 421 -1.96 12.32 -10.08
CA ALA A 421 -1.29 13.14 -11.09
C ALA A 421 0.24 13.13 -10.93
N ALA A 422 0.71 13.25 -9.69
CA ALA A 422 2.13 13.25 -9.36
C ALA A 422 2.77 11.89 -9.63
N LEU A 423 2.12 10.79 -9.21
CA LEU A 423 2.57 9.43 -9.49
C LEU A 423 2.66 9.14 -10.98
N LEU A 424 1.66 9.57 -11.75
CA LEU A 424 1.68 9.47 -13.20
C LEU A 424 2.81 10.27 -13.84
N GLY A 425 3.16 11.43 -13.26
CA GLY A 425 4.35 12.20 -13.63
C GLY A 425 5.65 11.42 -13.39
N PHE A 426 5.80 10.85 -12.19
CA PHE A 426 6.96 10.03 -11.81
C PHE A 426 7.16 8.86 -12.79
N LEU A 427 6.12 8.06 -12.98
CA LEU A 427 6.15 6.85 -13.79
C LEU A 427 6.30 7.17 -15.27
N GLY A 428 5.63 8.23 -15.71
CA GLY A 428 5.76 8.73 -17.07
C GLY A 428 7.18 9.16 -17.39
N GLU A 429 7.86 9.82 -16.44
CA GLU A 429 9.26 10.21 -16.60
C GLU A 429 10.21 9.02 -16.59
N LEU A 430 9.99 8.05 -15.68
CA LEU A 430 10.76 6.80 -15.63
C LEU A 430 10.74 6.06 -16.97
N LEU A 431 9.60 6.09 -17.68
CA LEU A 431 9.42 5.43 -18.98
C LEU A 431 9.95 6.22 -20.19
N LYS A 432 10.18 7.52 -20.07
CA LYS A 432 10.59 8.40 -21.19
C LYS A 432 12.08 8.30 -21.53
N GLY A 433 12.95 8.11 -20.54
CA GLY A 433 14.40 8.31 -20.70
C GLY A 433 15.25 7.35 -19.87
N LYS A 434 16.56 7.34 -20.16
CA LYS A 434 17.53 6.66 -19.31
C LYS A 434 17.81 7.54 -18.11
N HIS A 435 17.74 6.96 -16.92
CA HIS A 435 18.01 7.65 -15.67
C HIS A 435 19.16 6.94 -14.94
N ASP A 436 19.98 7.71 -14.23
CA ASP A 436 21.01 7.11 -13.37
C ASP A 436 20.45 6.76 -11.98
N THR A 437 19.48 7.55 -11.50
CA THR A 437 18.75 7.39 -10.23
C THR A 437 17.30 7.88 -10.37
N PHE A 438 16.48 7.78 -9.31
CA PHE A 438 15.12 8.33 -9.28
C PHE A 438 15.02 9.86 -9.28
N GLU A 439 16.11 10.64 -9.32
CA GLU A 439 16.02 12.12 -9.23
C GLU A 439 15.22 12.79 -10.36
N GLY A 440 15.37 12.31 -11.60
CA GLY A 440 14.57 12.78 -12.74
C GLY A 440 13.07 12.55 -12.51
N PRO A 441 12.65 11.28 -12.27
CA PRO A 441 11.28 10.94 -11.89
C PRO A 441 10.73 11.72 -10.68
N ARG A 442 11.51 11.87 -9.60
CA ARG A 442 11.13 12.65 -8.41
C ARG A 442 10.87 14.12 -8.76
N ARG A 443 11.66 14.71 -9.65
CA ARG A 443 11.42 16.09 -10.12
C ARG A 443 10.08 16.23 -10.85
N GLU A 444 9.71 15.30 -11.72
CA GLU A 444 8.40 15.33 -12.37
C GLU A 444 7.26 15.04 -11.39
N PHE A 445 7.46 14.17 -10.39
CA PHE A 445 6.51 14.00 -9.29
C PHE A 445 6.25 15.32 -8.55
N ARG A 446 7.32 15.98 -8.06
CA ARG A 446 7.27 17.27 -7.36
C ARG A 446 6.50 18.33 -8.14
N LYS A 447 6.71 18.38 -9.46
CA LYS A 447 6.07 19.34 -10.36
C LYS A 447 4.54 19.26 -10.33
N TYR A 448 3.97 18.06 -10.40
CA TYR A 448 2.51 17.86 -10.44
C TYR A 448 1.84 17.69 -9.08
N LEU A 449 2.62 17.61 -8.00
CA LEU A 449 2.08 17.49 -6.66
C LEU A 449 1.29 18.75 -6.28
N LYS A 450 0.07 18.58 -5.78
CA LYS A 450 -0.86 19.67 -5.49
C LYS A 450 -0.66 20.18 -4.06
N PRO A 451 -0.89 21.48 -3.80
CA PRO A 451 -1.08 21.98 -2.45
C PRO A 451 -2.25 21.27 -1.76
N LEU A 452 -2.16 21.16 -0.43
CA LEU A 452 -3.15 20.48 0.38
C LEU A 452 -3.91 21.45 1.29
N ILE A 453 -5.23 21.36 1.28
CA ILE A 453 -6.12 22.11 2.18
C ILE A 453 -6.64 21.15 3.27
N THR A 454 -6.53 21.57 4.53
CA THR A 454 -6.96 20.80 5.71
C THR A 454 -7.67 21.71 6.72
N LEU A 455 -8.50 21.11 7.56
CA LEU A 455 -9.07 21.78 8.73
C LEU A 455 -8.17 21.52 9.95
N PRO A 456 -7.66 22.55 10.62
CA PRO A 456 -6.90 22.35 11.85
C PRO A 456 -7.85 21.86 12.95
N GLY A 457 -7.54 20.70 13.52
CA GLY A 457 -8.31 20.09 14.59
C GLY A 457 -7.76 18.71 14.97
N PRO A 458 -8.28 18.11 16.05
CA PRO A 458 -7.98 16.73 16.40
C PRO A 458 -8.31 15.78 15.24
N ALA A 459 -7.37 14.89 14.89
CA ALA A 459 -7.50 13.96 13.76
C ALA A 459 -8.65 12.95 13.89
N ASP A 460 -9.24 12.81 15.09
CA ASP A 460 -10.35 11.92 15.40
C ASP A 460 -11.74 12.54 15.14
N ILE A 461 -11.82 13.82 14.76
CA ILE A 461 -13.08 14.52 14.53
C ILE A 461 -13.30 14.68 13.02
N ASP A 462 -14.48 14.26 12.57
CA ASP A 462 -14.92 14.42 11.19
C ASP A 462 -14.90 15.89 10.72
N ASP A 463 -14.44 16.14 9.49
CA ASP A 463 -14.29 17.48 8.91
C ASP A 463 -15.61 18.27 8.93
N VAL A 464 -16.77 17.60 8.75
CA VAL A 464 -18.10 18.25 8.82
C VAL A 464 -18.38 18.72 10.23
N ILE A 465 -18.02 17.93 11.25
CA ILE A 465 -18.18 18.31 12.66
C ILE A 465 -17.24 19.46 13.02
N LEU A 466 -15.98 19.41 12.58
CA LEU A 466 -15.01 20.48 12.79
C LEU A 466 -15.49 21.78 12.15
N MET A 467 -15.90 21.74 10.90
CA MET A 467 -16.38 22.92 10.18
C MET A 467 -17.68 23.47 10.80
N ARG A 468 -18.61 22.62 11.23
CA ARG A 468 -19.79 23.06 11.98
C ARG A 468 -19.41 23.82 13.25
N ARG A 469 -18.48 23.29 14.05
CA ARG A 469 -18.00 23.95 15.28
C ARG A 469 -17.34 25.29 14.97
N MET A 470 -16.58 25.37 13.87
CA MET A 470 -15.96 26.63 13.40
C MET A 470 -17.02 27.68 13.04
N ILE A 471 -18.06 27.29 12.31
CA ILE A 471 -19.18 28.19 11.97
C ILE A 471 -19.94 28.65 13.20
N GLU A 472 -20.25 27.74 14.13
CA GLU A 472 -20.95 28.07 15.39
C GLU A 472 -20.14 29.07 16.25
N ARG A 473 -18.80 29.01 16.19
CA ARG A 473 -17.89 29.97 16.83
C ARG A 473 -17.71 31.27 16.04
N GLY A 474 -18.21 31.34 14.81
CA GLY A 474 -18.05 32.49 13.92
C GLY A 474 -16.64 32.66 13.38
N LEU A 475 -15.83 31.61 13.36
CA LEU A 475 -14.46 31.63 12.82
C LEU A 475 -14.16 30.32 12.10
N ILE A 476 -14.02 30.41 10.78
CA ILE A 476 -13.54 29.32 9.93
C ILE A 476 -12.03 29.46 9.82
N THR A 477 -11.30 28.46 10.32
CA THR A 477 -9.85 28.37 10.16
C THR A 477 -9.53 27.23 9.23
N VAL A 478 -8.70 27.49 8.22
CA VAL A 478 -8.26 26.50 7.23
C VAL A 478 -6.74 26.58 7.12
N LYS A 479 -6.08 25.43 7.06
CA LYS A 479 -4.62 25.32 6.88
C LYS A 479 -4.33 24.84 5.46
N ILE A 480 -3.52 25.61 4.74
CA ILE A 480 -3.03 25.26 3.41
C ILE A 480 -1.55 24.96 3.48
N THR A 481 -1.20 23.73 3.10
CA THR A 481 0.17 23.22 3.07
C THR A 481 0.68 23.22 1.64
N PRO A 482 1.83 23.85 1.32
CA PRO A 482 2.44 23.73 0.00
C PRO A 482 2.89 22.28 -0.26
N ALA A 483 3.07 21.94 -1.54
CA ALA A 483 3.48 20.60 -1.92
C ALA A 483 4.90 20.24 -1.44
N THR A 484 5.81 21.21 -1.32
CA THR A 484 7.23 21.01 -0.96
C THR A 484 7.70 22.05 0.06
N TYR A 485 8.71 21.71 0.87
CA TYR A 485 9.30 22.67 1.82
C TYR A 485 9.97 23.87 1.15
N ARG A 486 9.89 25.03 1.82
CA ARG A 486 10.54 26.28 1.39
C ARG A 486 12.06 26.28 1.58
N THR A 487 12.56 25.50 2.53
CA THR A 487 13.97 25.45 2.94
C THR A 487 14.82 24.49 2.10
N ASN A 488 14.20 23.68 1.24
CA ASN A 488 14.96 22.81 0.35
C ASN A 488 15.62 23.68 -0.73
N PRO A 489 16.97 23.77 -0.78
CA PRO A 489 17.69 24.60 -1.75
C PRO A 489 17.48 24.17 -3.22
N THR A 490 16.87 22.99 -3.43
CA THR A 490 16.50 22.47 -4.75
C THR A 490 15.00 22.55 -5.04
N ALA A 491 14.16 22.93 -4.04
CA ALA A 491 12.74 23.11 -4.27
C ALA A 491 12.51 24.33 -5.17
N PRO A 492 11.79 24.17 -6.30
CA PRO A 492 11.50 25.30 -7.16
C PRO A 492 10.69 26.34 -6.38
N LEU A 493 11.11 27.62 -6.42
CA LEU A 493 10.30 28.75 -5.91
C LEU A 493 8.86 28.72 -6.46
N SER A 494 8.67 28.12 -7.64
CA SER A 494 7.37 27.95 -8.28
C SER A 494 6.39 27.02 -7.54
N LYS A 495 6.83 26.23 -6.55
CA LYS A 495 5.94 25.37 -5.73
C LYS A 495 5.45 26.06 -4.45
N GLN A 496 5.81 27.32 -4.23
CA GLN A 496 5.24 28.14 -3.16
C GLN A 496 3.79 28.50 -3.49
N LEU A 497 2.95 28.59 -2.45
CA LEU A 497 1.56 29.02 -2.59
C LEU A 497 1.50 30.44 -3.15
N ASP A 498 0.53 30.69 -4.01
CA ASP A 498 0.21 32.00 -4.56
C ASP A 498 -1.08 32.54 -3.89
N PRO A 499 -0.98 33.41 -2.86
CA PRO A 499 -2.15 33.91 -2.15
C PRO A 499 -3.13 34.70 -3.03
N ASP A 500 -2.64 35.30 -4.12
CA ASP A 500 -3.48 36.08 -5.03
C ASP A 500 -4.44 35.18 -5.83
N THR A 501 -4.17 33.88 -5.85
CA THR A 501 -5.04 32.88 -6.50
C THR A 501 -6.06 32.24 -5.56
N LEU A 502 -6.06 32.62 -4.27
CA LEU A 502 -6.98 32.09 -3.27
C LEU A 502 -8.42 32.39 -3.66
N LYS A 503 -9.23 31.34 -3.74
CA LYS A 503 -10.68 31.42 -3.86
C LYS A 503 -11.29 30.89 -2.58
N PHE A 504 -11.76 31.78 -1.71
CA PHE A 504 -12.59 31.38 -0.57
C PHE A 504 -14.00 31.87 -0.82
N ARG A 505 -14.92 30.94 -1.06
CA ARG A 505 -16.34 31.23 -1.31
C ARG A 505 -17.25 30.62 -0.27
N ILE A 506 -18.29 31.38 0.11
CA ILE A 506 -19.42 30.92 0.90
C ILE A 506 -20.68 31.19 0.08
N ASN A 507 -21.45 30.13 -0.21
CA ASN A 507 -22.61 30.13 -1.10
C ASN A 507 -22.30 30.71 -2.49
N GLY A 508 -21.11 30.43 -3.01
CA GLY A 508 -20.63 30.91 -4.31
C GLY A 508 -20.07 32.35 -4.33
N TYR A 509 -20.27 33.15 -3.28
CA TYR A 509 -19.71 34.51 -3.18
C TYR A 509 -18.31 34.48 -2.59
N HIS A 510 -17.37 35.22 -3.18
CA HIS A 510 -16.05 35.37 -2.61
C HIS A 510 -16.14 36.15 -1.30
N VAL A 511 -15.51 35.67 -0.22
CA VAL A 511 -15.68 36.26 1.12
C VAL A 511 -15.21 37.71 1.20
N SER A 512 -14.21 38.09 0.40
CA SER A 512 -13.72 39.48 0.32
C SER A 512 -14.69 40.43 -0.37
N ASP A 513 -15.65 39.93 -1.16
CA ASP A 513 -16.65 40.75 -1.84
C ASP A 513 -17.78 41.19 -0.90
N LEU A 514 -17.88 40.57 0.30
CA LEU A 514 -18.91 40.83 1.31
C LEU A 514 -18.28 41.17 2.68
N PRO A 515 -17.51 42.28 2.79
CA PRO A 515 -16.77 42.65 4.00
C PRO A 515 -17.67 42.98 5.20
N GLU A 516 -18.95 43.29 4.97
CA GLU A 516 -19.97 43.49 6.01
C GLU A 516 -20.45 42.17 6.64
N ARG A 517 -20.16 41.02 6.00
CA ARG A 517 -20.50 39.67 6.48
C ARG A 517 -19.27 38.87 6.90
N TYR A 518 -18.15 39.04 6.22
CA TYR A 518 -16.95 38.24 6.44
C TYR A 518 -15.71 39.13 6.60
N GLU A 519 -14.73 38.62 7.33
CA GLU A 519 -13.40 39.21 7.42
C GLU A 519 -12.38 38.11 7.24
N LEU A 520 -11.59 38.23 6.17
CA LEU A 520 -10.54 37.29 5.82
C LEU A 520 -9.19 37.80 6.31
N LYS A 521 -8.47 36.97 7.06
CA LYS A 521 -7.08 37.19 7.45
C LYS A 521 -6.22 36.02 6.97
N LEU A 522 -5.05 36.37 6.49
CA LEU A 522 -4.05 35.43 6.00
C LEU A 522 -2.83 35.55 6.90
N ASP A 523 -2.49 34.46 7.57
CA ASP A 523 -1.34 34.36 8.46
C ASP A 523 -0.41 33.25 7.93
N TRP A 524 0.89 33.38 8.15
CA TRP A 524 1.87 32.38 7.74
C TRP A 524 2.45 31.69 8.97
N ASP A 525 2.43 30.35 8.96
CA ASP A 525 3.17 29.51 9.88
C ASP A 525 4.25 28.78 9.09
N ASN A 526 5.49 29.27 9.18
CA ASN A 526 6.62 28.83 8.35
C ASN A 526 6.33 28.93 6.83
N SER A 527 6.08 27.80 6.16
CA SER A 527 5.71 27.74 4.73
C SER A 527 4.22 27.47 4.51
N GLU A 528 3.43 27.30 5.56
CA GLU A 528 2.02 26.97 5.51
C GLU A 528 1.18 28.24 5.66
N LEU A 529 0.11 28.34 4.88
CA LEU A 529 -0.80 29.48 4.90
C LEU A 529 -2.00 29.13 5.78
N ILE A 530 -2.18 29.90 6.85
CA ILE A 530 -3.34 29.82 7.74
C ILE A 530 -4.35 30.87 7.30
N ILE A 531 -5.55 30.41 6.98
CA ILE A 531 -6.66 31.25 6.55
C ILE A 531 -7.67 31.33 7.67
N ASN A 532 -7.93 32.54 8.14
CA ASN A 532 -8.91 32.84 9.16
C ASN A 532 -10.04 33.68 8.56
N CYS A 533 -11.23 33.10 8.41
CA CYS A 533 -12.43 33.80 7.96
C CYS A 533 -13.39 33.97 9.14
N ARG A 534 -13.48 35.20 9.64
CA ARG A 534 -14.43 35.56 10.70
C ARG A 534 -15.79 35.86 10.10
N ILE A 535 -16.82 35.19 10.60
CA ILE A 535 -18.22 35.40 10.25
C ILE A 535 -18.77 36.52 11.14
N ARG A 536 -18.92 37.73 10.59
CA ARG A 536 -19.41 38.92 11.32
C ARG A 536 -20.91 38.89 11.56
N LYS A 537 -21.65 38.31 10.61
CA LYS A 537 -23.10 38.10 10.71
C LYS A 537 -23.38 36.61 10.66
N PRO A 538 -24.08 36.03 11.66
CA PRO A 538 -24.40 34.61 11.66
C PRO A 538 -25.05 34.17 10.34
N LEU A 539 -24.69 32.97 9.90
CA LEU A 539 -25.34 32.34 8.76
C LEU A 539 -26.78 32.00 9.12
N CYS A 540 -27.69 32.19 8.16
CA CYS A 540 -29.11 31.88 8.37
C CYS A 540 -29.31 30.36 8.49
N PRO A 541 -30.47 29.89 9.00
CA PRO A 541 -30.84 28.48 8.89
C PRO A 541 -30.93 28.05 7.42
N GLY A 542 -30.45 26.84 7.11
CA GLY A 542 -30.44 26.27 5.76
C GLY A 542 -29.11 25.64 5.36
N TYR A 543 -29.00 25.27 4.08
CA TYR A 543 -27.79 24.70 3.50
C TYR A 543 -26.82 25.79 3.08
N HIS A 544 -25.56 25.61 3.44
CA HIS A 544 -24.47 26.49 3.08
C HIS A 544 -23.34 25.73 2.43
N HIS A 545 -22.87 26.28 1.31
CA HIS A 545 -21.77 25.70 0.54
C HIS A 545 -20.49 26.47 0.83
N ILE A 546 -19.43 25.77 1.20
CA ILE A 546 -18.10 26.32 1.44
C ILE A 546 -17.16 25.72 0.39
N TYR A 547 -16.45 26.59 -0.31
CA TYR A 547 -15.49 26.21 -1.34
C TYR A 547 -14.18 26.97 -1.14
N ILE A 548 -13.07 26.24 -1.02
CA ILE A 548 -11.72 26.80 -0.89
C ILE A 548 -10.79 26.14 -1.91
N GLU A 549 -10.11 26.94 -2.72
CA GLU A 549 -9.10 26.50 -3.70
C GLU A 549 -7.96 27.53 -3.72
N ILE A 550 -6.72 27.08 -3.92
CA ILE A 550 -5.56 27.94 -4.14
C ILE A 550 -4.65 27.32 -5.20
N GLN A 551 -3.75 28.10 -5.78
CA GLN A 551 -2.72 27.62 -6.70
C GLN A 551 -1.34 27.88 -6.11
N ASP A 552 -0.35 27.12 -6.57
CA ASP A 552 1.04 27.52 -6.45
C ASP A 552 1.46 28.44 -7.62
N HIS A 553 2.63 29.05 -7.53
CA HIS A 553 3.19 29.90 -8.59
C HIS A 553 3.49 29.16 -9.91
N SER A 554 3.41 27.82 -9.93
CA SER A 554 3.50 27.02 -11.16
C SER A 554 2.13 26.83 -11.84
N GLY A 555 1.05 27.35 -11.24
CA GLY A 555 -0.31 27.24 -11.74
C GLY A 555 -0.99 25.91 -11.40
N ILE A 556 -0.41 25.09 -10.52
CA ILE A 556 -1.02 23.84 -10.06
C ILE A 556 -1.99 24.15 -8.93
N ARG A 557 -3.26 23.77 -9.13
CA ARG A 557 -4.33 23.99 -8.16
C ARG A 557 -4.34 22.93 -7.07
N SER A 558 -4.70 23.33 -5.86
CA SER A 558 -5.04 22.39 -4.78
C SER A 558 -6.23 21.52 -5.16
N GLN A 559 -6.41 20.38 -4.47
CA GLN A 559 -7.75 19.80 -4.43
C GLN A 559 -8.65 20.76 -3.65
N PRO A 560 -9.83 21.12 -4.18
CA PRO A 560 -10.70 22.04 -3.49
C PRO A 560 -11.22 21.40 -2.20
N LEU A 561 -11.28 22.20 -1.13
CA LEU A 561 -12.10 21.88 0.02
C LEU A 561 -13.52 22.30 -0.32
N GLU A 562 -14.41 21.33 -0.48
CA GLU A 562 -15.81 21.55 -0.83
C GLU A 562 -16.70 20.88 0.21
N MET A 563 -17.52 21.67 0.89
CA MET A 563 -18.41 21.20 1.95
C MET A 563 -19.79 21.82 1.84
N GLU A 564 -20.81 21.01 2.13
CA GLU A 564 -22.19 21.46 2.34
C GLU A 564 -22.56 21.28 3.81
N ILE A 565 -23.09 22.32 4.43
CA ILE A 565 -23.39 22.35 5.86
C ILE A 565 -24.82 22.80 6.06
N HIS A 566 -25.58 22.01 6.79
CA HIS A 566 -26.94 22.33 7.17
C HIS A 566 -27.00 22.95 8.56
N ILE A 567 -27.38 24.22 8.64
CA ILE A 567 -27.66 24.91 9.89
C ILE A 567 -29.14 24.78 10.21
N ILE A 568 -29.45 24.01 11.25
CA ILE A 568 -30.83 23.82 11.72
C ILE A 568 -31.15 24.91 12.75
N ASN A 569 -32.35 25.49 12.68
CA ASN A 569 -32.83 26.37 13.74
C ASN A 569 -32.78 25.62 15.09
N LYS A 570 -32.18 26.22 16.12
CA LYS A 570 -32.51 25.81 17.49
C LYS A 570 -34.00 26.04 17.64
N GLN A 571 -34.78 24.98 17.85
CA GLN A 571 -36.15 25.14 18.33
C GLN A 571 -36.06 25.97 19.62
N PRO A 572 -36.81 27.06 19.74
CA PRO A 572 -36.90 27.77 21.00
C PRO A 572 -37.45 26.78 22.04
N SER A 573 -36.66 26.55 23.09
CA SER A 573 -37.04 25.77 24.28
C SER A 573 -38.14 26.46 25.06
#